data_AF-A0A966R375-F1
#
_entry.id   AF-A0A966R375-F1
#
_cell.length_a   1.000
_cell.length_b   1.000
_cell.length_c   1.000
_cell.angle_alpha   90.00
_cell.angle_beta   90.00
_cell.angle_gamma   90.00
#
_symmetry.space_group_name_H-M   'P 1'
#
loop_
_entity.id
_entity.type
_entity.pdbx_description
1 polymer ?
#
loop_
_entity_poly.entity_id
_entity_poly.type
_entity_poly.pdbx_seq_one_letter_code
_entity_poly.pdbx_strand_id
1 'polypeptide(L)'
;AIKQFTNGMTLWVLGAHNKTNLQRRSIRWLIGDECWRWPTGHMAEAEARVTAFGWLGKCLFMSQGGHQDDDMTKRHLMTDQREWMFACPECGARQPYQWEQIKWSADARTEQGWDYAAVRASTVMLCATCQAEFPDDDRTRKRLNQAGCYVRQNPTASPENVGFHWNALCAMSWGRLAELYLRASFDDVSNLAQRLEVHPSLVFVDAGYATYDVYRGCAARRWTALMGDARTTYQHRLPNGRKVWRFYSQKRKVALTPTLACSVFYWSNLNVKDVLARLRSGSGGPTWEVAGNASPDYLQQLESERRVKKADKYLWERIGKRANHYFDCEAMQVTAALMLKLLGGDRETGEE
;
A
#
# COMPACT_ATOMS: atom_id res chain seq x y z
N ALA A 1 -1.99 30.26 -19.65
CA ALA A 1 -2.83 30.76 -20.75
C ALA A 1 -3.90 31.73 -20.21
N ILE A 2 -4.43 32.62 -21.05
CA ILE A 2 -5.52 33.53 -20.70
C ILE A 2 -6.57 33.44 -21.81
N LYS A 3 -7.85 33.33 -21.44
CA LYS A 3 -8.98 33.31 -22.38
C LYS A 3 -10.02 34.34 -21.93
N GLN A 4 -10.47 35.19 -22.84
CA GLN A 4 -11.62 36.05 -22.61
C GLN A 4 -12.86 35.50 -23.33
N PHE A 5 -13.99 35.57 -22.66
CA PHE A 5 -15.29 35.13 -23.13
C PHE A 5 -16.15 36.33 -23.51
N THR A 6 -17.13 36.11 -24.39
CA THR A 6 -18.04 37.14 -24.91
C THR A 6 -18.93 37.78 -23.83
N ASN A 7 -19.13 37.10 -22.71
CA ASN A 7 -19.84 37.61 -21.53
C ASN A 7 -18.97 38.50 -20.62
N GLY A 8 -17.76 38.87 -21.06
CA GLY A 8 -16.83 39.70 -20.29
C GLY A 8 -16.01 38.94 -19.24
N MET A 9 -16.19 37.63 -19.10
CA MET A 9 -15.39 36.83 -18.17
C MET A 9 -14.00 36.55 -18.71
N THR A 10 -13.02 36.49 -17.80
CA THR A 10 -11.65 36.06 -18.11
C THR A 10 -11.32 34.78 -17.36
N LEU A 11 -10.79 33.78 -18.05
CA LEU A 11 -10.21 32.56 -17.49
C LEU A 11 -8.69 32.65 -17.55
N TRP A 12 -8.05 32.42 -16.41
CA TRP A 12 -6.60 32.27 -16.30
C TRP A 12 -6.27 30.81 -16.02
N VAL A 13 -5.41 30.24 -16.85
CA VAL A 13 -4.87 28.88 -16.67
C VAL A 13 -3.41 29.04 -16.27
N LEU A 14 -3.10 28.71 -15.02
CA LEU A 14 -1.80 28.93 -14.40
C LEU A 14 -1.30 27.64 -13.74
N GLY A 15 0.01 27.40 -13.78
CA GLY A 15 0.62 26.26 -13.12
C GLY A 15 0.75 26.50 -11.61
N ALA A 16 0.31 25.53 -10.81
CA ALA A 16 0.31 25.60 -9.36
C ALA A 16 1.70 25.56 -8.74
N HIS A 17 2.71 24.98 -9.38
CA HIS A 17 4.08 24.91 -8.84
C HIS A 17 4.75 26.29 -8.67
N ASN A 18 4.39 27.27 -9.50
CA ASN A 18 4.94 28.61 -9.37
C ASN A 18 4.08 29.44 -8.41
N LYS A 19 4.55 29.63 -7.18
CA LYS A 19 3.85 30.37 -6.13
C LYS A 19 3.40 31.77 -6.55
N THR A 20 4.19 32.46 -7.37
CA THR A 20 3.87 33.80 -7.87
C THR A 20 2.57 33.84 -8.69
N ASN A 21 2.20 32.74 -9.35
CA ASN A 21 0.92 32.64 -10.06
C ASN A 21 -0.28 32.71 -9.12
N LEU A 22 -0.10 32.29 -7.86
CA LEU A 22 -1.17 32.11 -6.88
C LEU A 22 -1.41 33.36 -6.02
N GLN A 23 -0.55 34.38 -6.08
CA GLN A 23 -0.58 35.50 -5.12
C GLN A 23 -1.11 36.83 -5.70
N ARG A 24 -1.15 36.98 -7.03
CA ARG A 24 -1.26 38.32 -7.65
C ARG A 24 -2.67 38.82 -7.95
N ARG A 25 -3.70 37.97 -7.92
CA ARG A 25 -5.02 38.30 -8.50
C ARG A 25 -6.14 37.90 -7.56
N SER A 26 -7.17 38.74 -7.45
CA SER A 26 -8.44 38.33 -6.85
C SER A 26 -9.20 37.44 -7.86
N ILE A 27 -9.66 36.26 -7.43
CA ILE A 27 -10.31 35.26 -8.28
C ILE A 27 -11.68 34.92 -7.71
N ARG A 28 -12.76 35.07 -8.50
CA ARG A 28 -14.12 34.72 -8.04
C ARG A 28 -14.35 33.20 -8.00
N TRP A 29 -13.93 32.49 -9.05
CA TRP A 29 -14.07 31.04 -9.15
C TRP A 29 -12.68 30.41 -9.33
N LEU A 30 -12.22 29.73 -8.30
CA LEU A 30 -10.97 28.99 -8.31
C LEU A 30 -11.26 27.52 -8.60
N ILE A 31 -10.59 26.96 -9.61
CA ILE A 31 -10.66 25.55 -9.95
C ILE A 31 -9.23 24.99 -9.87
N GLY A 32 -9.02 24.01 -9.00
CA GLY A 32 -7.78 23.26 -8.93
C GLY A 32 -7.99 21.84 -9.44
N ASP A 33 -7.14 21.42 -10.36
CA ASP A 33 -7.14 20.08 -10.93
C ASP A 33 -5.85 19.36 -10.52
N GLU A 34 -5.93 18.03 -10.37
CA GLU A 34 -4.81 17.16 -9.97
C GLU A 34 -4.08 17.66 -8.72
N CYS A 35 -4.85 18.10 -7.73
CA CYS A 35 -4.35 18.86 -6.58
C CYS A 35 -3.40 18.08 -5.67
N TRP A 36 -3.43 16.74 -5.68
CA TRP A 36 -2.46 15.88 -4.99
C TRP A 36 -1.00 16.11 -5.45
N ARG A 37 -0.79 16.68 -6.64
CA ARG A 37 0.56 17.03 -7.14
C ARG A 37 1.00 18.44 -6.78
N TRP A 38 0.12 19.25 -6.20
CA TRP A 38 0.45 20.63 -5.89
C TRP A 38 1.42 20.67 -4.70
N PRO A 39 2.41 21.58 -4.69
CA PRO A 39 3.26 21.75 -3.52
C PRO A 39 2.45 22.11 -2.27
N THR A 40 2.86 21.58 -1.11
CA THR A 40 2.21 21.87 0.17
C THR A 40 2.11 23.38 0.43
N GLY A 41 0.95 23.82 0.90
CA GLY A 41 0.61 25.22 1.17
C GLY A 41 0.10 26.00 -0.04
N HIS A 42 0.31 25.52 -1.27
CA HIS A 42 -0.11 26.26 -2.47
C HIS A 42 -1.64 26.30 -2.63
N MET A 43 -2.35 25.31 -2.11
CA MET A 43 -3.81 25.33 -2.09
C MET A 43 -4.33 26.51 -1.27
N ALA A 44 -3.77 26.73 -0.08
CA ALA A 44 -4.14 27.85 0.78
C ALA A 44 -3.80 29.22 0.13
N GLU A 45 -2.65 29.33 -0.53
CA GLU A 45 -2.27 30.53 -1.29
C GLU A 45 -3.29 30.85 -2.39
N ALA A 46 -3.73 29.83 -3.12
CA ALA A 46 -4.74 29.96 -4.17
C ALA A 46 -6.11 30.36 -3.59
N GLU A 47 -6.58 29.69 -2.53
CA GLU A 47 -7.85 30.02 -1.87
C GLU A 47 -7.87 31.44 -1.32
N ALA A 48 -6.75 31.94 -0.80
CA ALA A 48 -6.66 33.29 -0.27
C ALA A 48 -7.01 34.37 -1.33
N ARG A 49 -6.96 34.02 -2.63
CA ARG A 49 -7.36 34.92 -3.73
C ARG A 49 -8.88 35.06 -3.90
N VAL A 50 -9.65 34.16 -3.30
CA VAL A 50 -11.11 34.15 -3.41
C VAL A 50 -11.78 35.04 -2.37
N THR A 51 -11.07 35.35 -1.29
CA THR A 51 -11.56 36.13 -0.13
C THR A 51 -12.19 37.47 -0.50
N ALA A 52 -11.68 38.17 -1.52
CA ALA A 52 -12.21 39.45 -1.98
C ALA A 52 -13.67 39.39 -2.48
N PHE A 53 -14.19 38.21 -2.80
CA PHE A 53 -15.55 38.02 -3.32
C PHE A 53 -16.56 37.53 -2.28
N GLY A 54 -16.14 37.28 -1.03
CA GLY A 54 -17.01 36.81 0.05
C GLY A 54 -17.89 35.62 -0.37
N TRP A 55 -19.20 35.72 -0.14
CA TRP A 55 -20.18 34.67 -0.46
C TRP A 55 -20.33 34.34 -1.96
N LEU A 56 -19.88 35.23 -2.86
CA LEU A 56 -19.89 35.01 -4.31
C LEU A 56 -18.68 34.20 -4.79
N GLY A 57 -17.67 34.04 -3.94
CA GLY A 57 -16.47 33.25 -4.20
C GLY A 57 -16.73 31.75 -4.12
N LYS A 58 -16.09 30.97 -4.99
CA LYS A 58 -16.16 29.50 -4.98
C LYS A 58 -14.79 28.88 -5.24
N CYS A 59 -14.48 27.82 -4.51
CA CYS A 59 -13.31 26.96 -4.75
C CYS A 59 -13.80 25.55 -5.09
N LEU A 60 -13.33 25.00 -6.21
CA LEU A 60 -13.54 23.62 -6.61
C LEU A 60 -12.18 22.95 -6.75
N PHE A 61 -11.89 21.98 -5.89
CA PHE A 61 -10.67 21.18 -5.96
C PHE A 61 -11.01 19.75 -6.38
N MET A 62 -10.33 19.29 -7.43
CA MET A 62 -10.46 17.94 -7.96
C MET A 62 -9.12 17.25 -7.89
N SER A 63 -9.12 15.98 -7.47
CA SER A 63 -7.91 15.19 -7.28
C SER A 63 -8.27 13.72 -7.07
N GLN A 64 -7.31 12.84 -7.35
CA GLN A 64 -7.23 11.54 -6.68
C GLN A 64 -6.65 11.67 -5.27
N GLY A 65 -6.72 10.61 -4.47
CA GLY A 65 -6.06 10.55 -3.17
C GLY A 65 -4.54 10.70 -3.32
N GLY A 66 -3.93 11.55 -2.49
CA GLY A 66 -2.49 11.79 -2.47
C GLY A 66 -1.80 11.06 -1.32
N HIS A 67 -1.01 11.77 -0.54
CA HIS A 67 -0.34 11.23 0.64
C HIS A 67 -1.09 11.62 1.92
N GLN A 68 -0.97 10.79 2.96
CA GLN A 68 -1.52 11.12 4.27
C GLN A 68 -0.99 12.49 4.72
N ASP A 69 -1.88 13.31 5.28
CA ASP A 69 -1.61 14.67 5.77
C ASP A 69 -1.26 15.73 4.71
N ASP A 70 -1.40 15.44 3.42
CA ASP A 70 -1.32 16.46 2.38
C ASP A 70 -2.50 17.45 2.44
N ASP A 71 -2.38 18.55 1.70
CA ASP A 71 -3.40 19.61 1.68
C ASP A 71 -4.76 19.07 1.22
N MET A 72 -4.77 18.18 0.21
CA MET A 72 -6.00 17.57 -0.31
C MET A 72 -6.71 16.73 0.75
N THR A 73 -5.96 15.88 1.47
CA THR A 73 -6.47 15.03 2.53
C THR A 73 -7.05 15.87 3.65
N LYS A 74 -6.32 16.90 4.12
CA LYS A 74 -6.80 17.83 5.13
C LYS A 74 -8.09 18.52 4.70
N ARG A 75 -8.19 18.96 3.44
CA ARG A 75 -9.42 19.58 2.91
C ARG A 75 -10.57 18.61 2.85
N HIS A 76 -10.35 17.41 2.33
CA HIS A 76 -11.39 16.39 2.24
C HIS A 76 -11.99 16.10 3.62
N LEU A 77 -11.14 15.94 4.65
CA LEU A 77 -11.57 15.68 6.03
C LEU A 77 -12.43 16.82 6.63
N MET A 78 -12.23 18.07 6.20
CA MET A 78 -13.02 19.23 6.62
C MET A 78 -14.38 19.37 5.92
N THR A 79 -14.68 18.50 4.94
CA THR A 79 -15.96 18.50 4.20
C THR A 79 -16.99 17.56 4.81
N ASP A 80 -18.22 17.60 4.29
CA ASP A 80 -19.29 16.63 4.59
C ASP A 80 -19.08 15.22 3.99
N GLN A 81 -17.97 15.01 3.25
CA GLN A 81 -17.46 13.74 2.74
C GLN A 81 -18.55 12.87 2.09
N ARG A 82 -19.24 13.38 1.07
CA ARG A 82 -20.30 12.61 0.43
C ARG A 82 -19.73 11.47 -0.40
N GLU A 83 -20.22 10.27 -0.14
CA GLU A 83 -19.84 9.06 -0.86
C GLU A 83 -20.90 8.71 -1.90
N TRP A 84 -20.48 8.38 -3.12
CA TRP A 84 -21.39 7.84 -4.14
C TRP A 84 -21.77 6.39 -3.79
N MET A 85 -23.04 6.18 -3.41
CA MET A 85 -23.56 4.88 -2.97
C MET A 85 -24.68 4.39 -3.87
N PHE A 86 -24.68 3.09 -4.20
CA PHE A 86 -25.76 2.45 -4.94
C PHE A 86 -26.71 1.70 -4.01
N ALA A 87 -27.96 1.51 -4.44
CA ALA A 87 -28.88 0.59 -3.78
C ALA A 87 -28.80 -0.77 -4.47
N CYS A 88 -28.59 -1.83 -3.69
CA CYS A 88 -28.54 -3.20 -4.18
C CYS A 88 -29.88 -3.55 -4.87
N PRO A 89 -29.89 -3.97 -6.15
CA PRO A 89 -31.13 -4.33 -6.83
C PRO A 89 -31.86 -5.55 -6.25
N GLU A 90 -31.17 -6.40 -5.49
CA GLU A 90 -31.72 -7.65 -4.95
C GLU A 90 -32.30 -7.47 -3.53
N CYS A 91 -31.68 -6.65 -2.68
CA CYS A 91 -32.13 -6.45 -1.29
C CYS A 91 -32.48 -5.00 -0.92
N GLY A 92 -32.26 -4.04 -1.81
CA GLY A 92 -32.53 -2.61 -1.58
C GLY A 92 -31.54 -1.91 -0.65
N ALA A 93 -30.62 -2.63 0.02
CA ALA A 93 -29.64 -2.04 0.91
C ALA A 93 -28.72 -1.05 0.16
N ARG A 94 -28.52 0.13 0.73
CA ARG A 94 -27.64 1.16 0.17
C ARG A 94 -26.21 0.96 0.69
N GLN A 95 -25.25 0.95 -0.23
CA GLN A 95 -23.85 0.68 0.08
C GLN A 95 -22.91 1.47 -0.82
N PRO A 96 -21.71 1.82 -0.33
CA PRO A 96 -20.65 2.37 -1.16
C PRO A 96 -20.05 1.30 -2.07
N TYR A 97 -19.34 1.76 -3.10
CA TYR A 97 -18.43 0.91 -3.84
C TYR A 97 -17.14 0.71 -3.03
N GLN A 98 -16.85 -0.54 -2.67
CA GLN A 98 -15.71 -0.91 -1.84
C GLN A 98 -14.95 -2.08 -2.49
N TRP A 99 -13.64 -2.16 -2.25
CA TRP A 99 -12.77 -3.13 -2.90
C TRP A 99 -12.97 -4.54 -2.34
N GLU A 100 -13.33 -4.63 -1.07
CA GLU A 100 -13.54 -5.86 -0.31
C GLU A 100 -14.64 -6.75 -0.92
N GLN A 101 -15.55 -6.16 -1.69
CA GLN A 101 -16.67 -6.79 -2.38
C GLN A 101 -16.29 -7.26 -3.79
N ILE A 102 -15.14 -6.85 -4.32
CA ILE A 102 -14.63 -7.38 -5.58
C ILE A 102 -14.04 -8.76 -5.33
N LYS A 103 -14.55 -9.76 -6.04
CA LYS A 103 -14.10 -11.15 -5.96
C LYS A 103 -13.82 -11.70 -7.35
N TRP A 104 -12.89 -12.63 -7.44
CA TRP A 104 -12.62 -13.40 -8.65
C TRP A 104 -12.29 -14.83 -8.25
N SER A 105 -12.34 -15.76 -9.21
CA SER A 105 -12.13 -17.18 -8.93
C SER A 105 -10.71 -17.44 -8.40
N ALA A 106 -10.61 -18.32 -7.40
CA ALA A 106 -9.34 -18.84 -6.91
C ALA A 106 -8.60 -19.65 -8.01
N ASP A 107 -9.33 -20.23 -8.96
CA ASP A 107 -8.77 -21.01 -10.07
C ASP A 107 -7.99 -20.13 -11.06
N ALA A 108 -8.17 -18.81 -11.00
CA ALA A 108 -7.37 -17.87 -11.79
C ALA A 108 -5.91 -17.80 -11.31
N ARG A 109 -5.59 -18.41 -10.15
CA ARG A 109 -4.22 -18.57 -9.66
C ARG A 109 -3.65 -19.90 -10.12
N THR A 110 -2.61 -19.83 -10.94
CA THR A 110 -1.86 -21.00 -11.44
C THR A 110 -0.50 -21.12 -10.72
N GLU A 111 0.18 -22.26 -10.91
CA GLU A 111 1.57 -22.44 -10.43
C GLU A 111 2.56 -21.42 -11.03
N GLN A 112 2.26 -20.90 -12.22
CA GLN A 112 3.10 -19.93 -12.94
C GLN A 112 2.71 -18.47 -12.69
N GLY A 113 1.77 -18.23 -11.78
CA GLY A 113 1.27 -16.91 -11.45
C GLY A 113 -0.22 -16.73 -11.72
N TRP A 114 -0.65 -15.49 -11.91
CA TRP A 114 -2.06 -15.18 -12.19
C TRP A 114 -2.37 -15.32 -13.69
N ASP A 115 -3.40 -16.10 -14.02
CA ASP A 115 -4.06 -16.01 -15.32
C ASP A 115 -4.96 -14.77 -15.32
N TYR A 116 -4.43 -13.67 -15.85
CA TYR A 116 -5.17 -12.41 -15.89
C TYR A 116 -6.43 -12.47 -16.76
N ALA A 117 -6.50 -13.35 -17.76
CA ALA A 117 -7.72 -13.53 -18.53
C ALA A 117 -8.81 -14.19 -17.67
N ALA A 118 -8.45 -15.22 -16.92
CA ALA A 118 -9.35 -15.87 -15.96
C ALA A 118 -9.75 -14.94 -14.80
N VAL A 119 -8.83 -14.11 -14.29
CA VAL A 119 -9.16 -13.07 -13.29
C VAL A 119 -10.22 -12.14 -13.86
N ARG A 120 -10.00 -11.55 -15.04
CA ARG A 120 -10.95 -10.62 -15.66
C ARG A 120 -12.31 -11.26 -15.89
N ALA A 121 -12.33 -12.49 -16.41
CA ALA A 121 -13.56 -13.19 -16.77
C ALA A 121 -14.39 -13.64 -15.55
N SER A 122 -13.75 -13.91 -14.42
CA SER A 122 -14.41 -14.37 -13.19
C SER A 122 -14.66 -13.26 -12.18
N THR A 123 -14.29 -12.01 -12.48
CA THR A 123 -14.47 -10.92 -11.54
C THR A 123 -15.94 -10.52 -11.40
N VAL A 124 -16.41 -10.49 -10.16
CA VAL A 124 -17.75 -10.06 -9.76
C VAL A 124 -17.66 -9.05 -8.61
N MET A 125 -18.73 -8.27 -8.45
CA MET A 125 -18.97 -7.49 -7.24
C MET A 125 -20.04 -8.16 -6.40
N LEU A 126 -19.80 -8.29 -5.10
CA LEU A 126 -20.77 -8.81 -4.14
C LEU A 126 -21.52 -7.68 -3.44
N CYS A 127 -22.81 -7.87 -3.16
CA CYS A 127 -23.48 -7.00 -2.20
C CYS A 127 -22.92 -7.22 -0.79
N ALA A 128 -22.51 -6.16 -0.10
CA ALA A 128 -22.01 -6.24 1.27
C ALA A 128 -23.06 -6.80 2.25
N THR A 129 -24.35 -6.61 1.98
CA THR A 129 -25.45 -7.08 2.84
C THR A 129 -25.95 -8.48 2.47
N CYS A 130 -26.40 -8.70 1.24
CA CYS A 130 -27.03 -9.98 0.84
C CYS A 130 -26.11 -10.92 0.07
N GLN A 131 -24.87 -10.52 -0.23
CA GLN A 131 -23.89 -11.29 -1.00
C GLN A 131 -24.33 -11.66 -2.43
N ALA A 132 -25.39 -11.02 -2.96
CA ALA A 132 -25.76 -11.17 -4.36
C ALA A 132 -24.58 -10.80 -5.28
N GLU A 133 -24.34 -11.63 -6.29
CA GLU A 133 -23.25 -11.45 -7.25
C GLU A 133 -23.69 -10.60 -8.43
N PHE A 134 -22.86 -9.64 -8.78
CA PHE A 134 -23.04 -8.78 -9.94
C PHE A 134 -21.87 -9.02 -10.92
N PRO A 135 -22.13 -9.39 -12.18
CA PRO A 135 -21.06 -9.60 -13.15
C PRO A 135 -20.39 -8.28 -13.57
N ASP A 136 -19.09 -8.32 -13.87
CA ASP A 136 -18.36 -7.14 -14.39
C ASP A 136 -18.69 -6.86 -15.86
N ASP A 137 -19.79 -6.13 -16.07
CA ASP A 137 -20.15 -5.60 -17.38
C ASP A 137 -20.75 -4.19 -17.27
N ASP A 138 -20.79 -3.48 -18.40
CA ASP A 138 -21.26 -2.10 -18.45
C ASP A 138 -22.76 -1.98 -18.15
N ARG A 139 -23.58 -3.01 -18.43
CA ARG A 139 -25.02 -3.00 -18.17
C ARG A 139 -25.27 -3.08 -16.67
N THR A 140 -24.53 -3.93 -15.97
CA THR A 140 -24.58 -4.11 -14.53
C THR A 140 -24.12 -2.85 -13.83
N ARG A 141 -22.96 -2.28 -14.19
CA ARG A 141 -22.50 -0.99 -13.65
C ARG A 141 -23.51 0.14 -13.87
N LYS A 142 -24.11 0.24 -15.06
CA LYS A 142 -25.20 1.20 -15.33
C LYS A 142 -26.41 0.96 -14.41
N ARG A 143 -26.86 -0.29 -14.26
CA ARG A 143 -27.99 -0.64 -13.37
C ARG A 143 -27.72 -0.25 -11.92
N LEU A 144 -26.52 -0.53 -11.40
CA LEU A 144 -26.15 -0.15 -10.03
C LEU A 144 -26.14 1.38 -9.87
N ASN A 145 -25.58 2.11 -10.83
CA ASN A 145 -25.52 3.57 -10.78
C ASN A 145 -26.86 4.28 -10.99
N GLN A 146 -27.85 3.65 -11.63
CA GLN A 146 -29.18 4.25 -11.81
C GLN A 146 -29.87 4.58 -10.47
N ALA A 147 -29.63 3.77 -9.43
CA ALA A 147 -30.12 4.02 -8.07
C ALA A 147 -29.07 4.73 -7.18
N GLY A 148 -27.98 5.20 -7.80
CA GLY A 148 -26.86 5.86 -7.14
C GLY A 148 -27.21 7.24 -6.62
N CYS A 149 -26.72 7.56 -5.41
CA CYS A 149 -26.78 8.91 -4.88
C CYS A 149 -25.62 9.20 -3.93
N TYR A 150 -25.35 10.49 -3.72
CA TYR A 150 -24.38 10.95 -2.75
C TYR A 150 -24.95 10.94 -1.33
N VAL A 151 -24.31 10.21 -0.42
CA VAL A 151 -24.68 10.13 1.00
C VAL A 151 -23.62 10.80 1.86
N ARG A 152 -24.01 11.76 2.69
CA ARG A 152 -23.10 12.46 3.62
C ARG A 152 -22.50 11.47 4.63
N GLN A 153 -21.17 11.45 4.74
CA GLN A 153 -20.47 10.62 5.73
C GLN A 153 -20.04 11.44 6.96
N ASN A 154 -19.86 12.75 6.81
CA ASN A 154 -19.48 13.65 7.90
C ASN A 154 -20.57 14.72 8.15
N PRO A 155 -21.62 14.41 8.93
CA PRO A 155 -22.74 15.32 9.13
C PRO A 155 -22.40 16.56 9.99
N THR A 156 -21.26 16.56 10.69
CA THR A 156 -20.84 17.66 11.57
C THR A 156 -19.99 18.71 10.86
N ALA A 157 -19.61 18.48 9.59
CA ALA A 157 -18.85 19.43 8.81
C ALA A 157 -19.60 20.76 8.60
N SER A 158 -18.83 21.84 8.40
CA SER A 158 -19.40 23.14 8.03
C SER A 158 -20.24 22.99 6.76
N PRO A 159 -21.46 23.57 6.71
CA PRO A 159 -22.30 23.56 5.51
C PRO A 159 -21.64 24.20 4.28
N GLU A 160 -20.61 25.03 4.48
CA GLU A 160 -19.85 25.68 3.42
C GLU A 160 -18.84 24.74 2.74
N ASN A 161 -18.45 23.65 3.41
CA ASN A 161 -17.45 22.69 2.94
C ASN A 161 -18.14 21.40 2.46
N VAL A 162 -18.40 21.32 1.16
CA VAL A 162 -19.03 20.15 0.54
C VAL A 162 -17.99 19.30 -0.16
N GLY A 163 -17.96 18.00 0.13
CA GLY A 163 -17.02 17.05 -0.45
C GLY A 163 -17.76 15.96 -1.19
N PHE A 164 -17.18 15.50 -2.30
CA PHE A 164 -17.71 14.40 -3.08
C PHE A 164 -16.59 13.40 -3.35
N HIS A 165 -16.86 12.13 -3.12
CA HIS A 165 -15.99 11.03 -3.49
C HIS A 165 -16.71 10.08 -4.45
N TRP A 166 -16.04 9.77 -5.54
CA TRP A 166 -16.52 8.90 -6.60
C TRP A 166 -15.47 7.81 -6.83
N ASN A 167 -15.77 6.60 -6.39
CA ASN A 167 -14.84 5.48 -6.51
C ASN A 167 -14.75 5.00 -7.97
N ALA A 168 -13.54 4.73 -8.47
CA ALA A 168 -13.33 4.19 -9.81
C ALA A 168 -14.15 2.92 -10.12
N LEU A 169 -14.45 2.11 -9.10
CA LEU A 169 -15.29 0.91 -9.20
C LEU A 169 -16.69 1.16 -9.78
N CYS A 170 -17.26 2.36 -9.62
CA CYS A 170 -18.59 2.60 -10.19
C CYS A 170 -18.54 2.88 -11.70
N ALA A 171 -17.36 3.18 -12.27
CA ALA A 171 -17.22 3.54 -13.68
C ALA A 171 -16.36 2.56 -14.49
N MET A 172 -15.37 1.92 -13.86
CA MET A 172 -14.38 1.08 -14.54
C MET A 172 -14.68 -0.42 -14.38
N SER A 173 -14.16 -1.22 -15.33
CA SER A 173 -14.21 -2.69 -15.22
C SER A 173 -13.48 -3.16 -13.97
N TRP A 174 -14.19 -3.91 -13.13
CA TRP A 174 -13.66 -4.49 -11.90
C TRP A 174 -12.56 -5.50 -12.21
N GLY A 175 -12.72 -6.32 -13.24
CA GLY A 175 -11.70 -7.28 -13.67
C GLY A 175 -10.43 -6.59 -14.15
N ARG A 176 -10.55 -5.46 -14.86
CA ARG A 176 -9.39 -4.66 -15.25
C ARG A 176 -8.68 -4.05 -14.04
N LEU A 177 -9.44 -3.52 -13.09
CA LEU A 177 -8.88 -3.00 -11.84
C LEU A 177 -8.22 -4.12 -11.01
N ALA A 178 -8.81 -5.32 -10.95
CA ALA A 178 -8.24 -6.48 -10.27
C ALA A 178 -6.91 -6.90 -10.90
N GLU A 179 -6.83 -6.94 -12.23
CA GLU A 179 -5.56 -7.16 -12.93
C GLU A 179 -4.52 -6.08 -12.59
N LEU A 180 -4.90 -4.80 -12.62
CA LEU A 180 -3.99 -3.71 -12.27
C LEU A 180 -3.48 -3.85 -10.84
N TYR A 181 -4.35 -4.15 -9.88
CA TYR A 181 -4.00 -4.42 -8.49
C TYR A 181 -2.98 -5.56 -8.37
N LEU A 182 -3.22 -6.68 -9.07
CA LEU A 182 -2.32 -7.84 -9.07
C LEU A 182 -0.98 -7.57 -9.75
N ARG A 183 -0.90 -6.56 -10.64
CA ARG A 183 0.34 -6.12 -11.29
C ARG A 183 1.09 -5.06 -10.48
N ALA A 184 0.38 -4.15 -9.81
CA ALA A 184 0.90 -2.94 -9.18
C ALA A 184 1.82 -3.22 -7.97
N SER A 185 1.73 -4.38 -7.32
CA SER A 185 2.47 -4.68 -6.08
C SER A 185 4.00 -4.49 -6.18
N PHE A 186 4.62 -4.75 -7.33
CA PHE A 186 6.06 -4.50 -7.53
C PHE A 186 6.38 -3.08 -8.01
N ASP A 187 5.47 -2.43 -8.71
CA ASP A 187 5.71 -1.07 -9.22
C ASP A 187 5.53 -0.04 -8.11
N ASP A 188 4.57 -0.25 -7.20
CA ASP A 188 4.39 0.58 -6.01
C ASP A 188 5.60 0.54 -5.08
N VAL A 189 6.15 -0.67 -4.85
CA VAL A 189 7.40 -0.84 -4.09
C VAL A 189 8.58 -0.18 -4.82
N SER A 190 8.60 -0.21 -6.15
CA SER A 190 9.63 0.48 -6.96
C SER A 190 9.56 1.99 -6.82
N ASN A 191 8.35 2.56 -6.90
CA ASN A 191 8.12 3.99 -6.74
C ASN A 191 8.48 4.46 -5.32
N LEU A 192 8.11 3.67 -4.30
CA LEU A 192 8.48 3.95 -2.92
C LEU A 192 9.99 3.89 -2.71
N ALA A 193 10.66 2.85 -3.23
CA ALA A 193 12.11 2.70 -3.14
C ALA A 193 12.84 3.86 -3.83
N GLN A 194 12.38 4.29 -5.00
CA GLN A 194 12.94 5.44 -5.71
C GLN A 194 12.76 6.73 -4.90
N ARG A 195 11.55 6.97 -4.36
CA ARG A 195 11.24 8.15 -3.56
C ARG A 195 12.07 8.23 -2.28
N LEU A 196 12.33 7.09 -1.65
CA LEU A 196 13.14 6.98 -0.44
C LEU A 196 14.64 6.77 -0.73
N GLU A 197 15.05 6.83 -2.00
CA GLU A 197 16.43 6.64 -2.45
C GLU A 197 17.06 5.31 -1.98
N VAL A 198 16.23 4.28 -1.84
CA VAL A 198 16.66 2.93 -1.44
C VAL A 198 17.35 2.25 -2.61
N HIS A 199 18.61 1.87 -2.43
CA HIS A 199 19.34 1.13 -3.44
C HIS A 199 18.62 -0.19 -3.78
N PRO A 200 18.46 -0.58 -5.07
CA PRO A 200 17.63 -1.73 -5.45
C PRO A 200 17.98 -3.04 -4.74
N SER A 201 19.27 -3.28 -4.46
CA SER A 201 19.68 -4.50 -3.76
C SER A 201 19.27 -4.57 -2.28
N LEU A 202 18.84 -3.44 -1.72
CA LEU A 202 18.31 -3.30 -0.36
C LEU A 202 16.78 -3.30 -0.32
N VAL A 203 16.11 -3.57 -1.45
CA VAL A 203 14.69 -3.91 -1.48
C VAL A 203 14.58 -5.43 -1.31
N PHE A 204 13.91 -5.84 -0.24
CA PHE A 204 13.72 -7.25 0.12
C PHE A 204 12.27 -7.66 -0.09
N VAL A 205 12.04 -8.80 -0.76
CA VAL A 205 10.70 -9.34 -1.01
C VAL A 205 10.60 -10.76 -0.49
N ASP A 206 9.51 -11.07 0.21
CA ASP A 206 9.25 -12.43 0.68
C ASP A 206 9.02 -13.36 -0.50
N ALA A 207 9.72 -14.47 -0.52
CA ALA A 207 9.61 -15.53 -1.52
C ALA A 207 9.02 -16.83 -0.95
N GLY A 208 8.50 -16.81 0.28
CA GLY A 208 7.81 -17.94 0.90
C GLY A 208 6.50 -18.33 0.17
N TYR A 209 5.88 -17.39 -0.53
CA TYR A 209 4.74 -17.61 -1.41
C TYR A 209 5.06 -17.14 -2.84
N ALA A 210 4.47 -17.79 -3.85
CA ALA A 210 4.66 -17.43 -5.27
C ALA A 210 6.13 -17.29 -5.68
N THR A 211 7.00 -18.15 -5.16
CA THR A 211 8.46 -18.04 -5.20
C THR A 211 9.01 -17.69 -6.58
N TYR A 212 8.49 -18.33 -7.63
CA TYR A 212 8.95 -18.09 -9.00
C TYR A 212 8.62 -16.67 -9.50
N ASP A 213 7.42 -16.16 -9.23
CA ASP A 213 7.00 -14.79 -9.57
C ASP A 213 7.85 -13.77 -8.83
N VAL A 214 8.11 -14.00 -7.54
CA VAL A 214 8.95 -13.14 -6.71
C VAL A 214 10.38 -13.12 -7.25
N TYR A 215 10.95 -14.28 -7.58
CA TYR A 215 12.28 -14.32 -8.16
C TYR A 215 12.35 -13.57 -9.49
N ARG A 216 11.36 -13.72 -10.37
CA ARG A 216 11.28 -12.98 -11.63
C ARG A 216 11.18 -11.47 -11.40
N GLY A 217 10.29 -11.05 -10.49
CA GLY A 217 10.09 -9.64 -10.13
C GLY A 217 11.35 -9.01 -9.54
N CYS A 218 12.02 -9.72 -8.62
CA CYS A 218 13.27 -9.29 -8.03
C CYS A 218 14.42 -9.24 -9.04
N ALA A 219 14.57 -10.25 -9.89
CA ALA A 219 15.64 -10.28 -10.88
C ALA A 219 15.52 -9.13 -11.89
N ALA A 220 14.29 -8.82 -12.34
CA ALA A 220 14.03 -7.70 -13.26
C ALA A 220 14.41 -6.33 -12.66
N ARG A 221 14.27 -6.17 -11.35
CA ARG A 221 14.49 -4.90 -10.63
C ARG A 221 15.81 -4.84 -9.86
N ARG A 222 16.61 -5.92 -9.91
CA ARG A 222 17.84 -6.11 -9.09
C ARG A 222 17.57 -6.08 -7.58
N TRP A 223 16.39 -6.50 -7.17
CA TRP A 223 16.01 -6.67 -5.77
C TRP A 223 16.49 -8.00 -5.22
N THR A 224 16.34 -8.15 -3.91
CA THR A 224 16.74 -9.34 -3.17
C THR A 224 15.51 -10.09 -2.66
N ALA A 225 15.42 -11.39 -2.93
CA ALA A 225 14.39 -12.25 -2.36
C ALA A 225 14.84 -12.83 -1.01
N LEU A 226 13.93 -12.92 -0.05
CA LEU A 226 14.14 -13.59 1.24
C LEU A 226 13.24 -14.81 1.37
N MET A 227 13.76 -15.88 1.96
CA MET A 227 12.99 -17.10 2.21
C MET A 227 13.21 -17.58 3.65
N GLY A 228 12.11 -17.73 4.40
CA GLY A 228 12.16 -18.34 5.71
C GLY A 228 12.52 -19.82 5.62
N ASP A 229 13.38 -20.29 6.53
CA ASP A 229 13.87 -21.67 6.59
C ASP A 229 13.78 -22.19 8.04
N ALA A 230 13.57 -23.50 8.19
CA ALA A 230 13.60 -24.19 9.47
C ALA A 230 15.03 -24.33 10.04
N ARG A 231 16.07 -24.15 9.22
CA ARG A 231 17.47 -24.11 9.67
C ARG A 231 17.68 -22.97 10.66
N THR A 232 18.28 -23.28 11.81
CA THR A 232 18.52 -22.30 12.88
C THR A 232 19.72 -21.40 12.60
N THR A 233 20.77 -21.93 11.96
CA THR A 233 21.98 -21.16 11.64
C THR A 233 22.57 -21.58 10.30
N TYR A 234 23.37 -20.68 9.75
CA TYR A 234 24.10 -20.85 8.51
C TYR A 234 25.57 -20.53 8.73
N GLN A 235 26.43 -21.37 8.19
CA GLN A 235 27.87 -21.14 8.20
C GLN A 235 28.26 -20.10 7.16
N HIS A 236 29.05 -19.10 7.57
CA HIS A 236 29.70 -18.14 6.70
C HIS A 236 31.20 -18.26 6.85
N ARG A 237 31.91 -18.20 5.72
CA ARG A 237 33.37 -18.09 5.70
C ARG A 237 33.76 -16.63 5.52
N LEU A 238 34.49 -16.08 6.49
CA LEU A 238 35.04 -14.74 6.43
C LEU A 238 36.26 -14.69 5.50
N PRO A 239 36.68 -13.49 5.01
CA PRO A 239 37.84 -13.35 4.13
C PRO A 239 39.14 -13.90 4.73
N ASN A 240 39.30 -13.83 6.05
CA ASN A 240 40.43 -14.39 6.79
C ASN A 240 40.35 -15.91 7.01
N GLY A 241 39.36 -16.59 6.40
CA GLY A 241 39.16 -18.03 6.52
C GLY A 241 38.40 -18.48 7.77
N ARG A 242 38.15 -17.60 8.75
CA ARG A 242 37.36 -17.93 9.95
C ARG A 242 35.92 -18.29 9.57
N LYS A 243 35.36 -19.24 10.30
CA LYS A 243 33.97 -19.68 10.15
C LYS A 243 33.13 -19.01 11.24
N VAL A 244 32.03 -18.37 10.84
CA VAL A 244 31.04 -17.79 11.76
C VAL A 244 29.65 -18.32 11.45
N TRP A 245 28.80 -18.40 12.46
CA TRP A 245 27.42 -18.87 12.32
C TRP A 245 26.48 -17.67 12.37
N ARG A 246 25.60 -17.56 11.37
CA ARG A 246 24.66 -16.45 11.22
C ARG A 246 23.24 -16.95 11.07
N PHE A 247 22.26 -16.10 11.33
CA PHE A 247 20.84 -16.45 11.20
C PHE A 247 20.31 -16.31 9.78
N TYR A 248 21.17 -16.04 8.80
CA TYR A 248 20.85 -15.95 7.38
C TYR A 248 21.93 -16.63 6.56
N SER A 249 21.61 -17.10 5.35
CA SER A 249 22.55 -17.79 4.45
C SER A 249 23.56 -16.85 3.83
N GLN A 250 24.58 -17.40 3.17
CA GLN A 250 25.31 -16.62 2.16
C GLN A 250 24.38 -16.27 0.99
N LYS A 251 24.72 -15.21 0.25
CA LYS A 251 23.98 -14.79 -0.94
C LYS A 251 23.97 -15.92 -1.96
N ARG A 252 22.78 -16.39 -2.33
CA ARG A 252 22.58 -17.36 -3.40
C ARG A 252 22.12 -16.66 -4.66
N LYS A 253 22.48 -17.21 -5.81
CA LYS A 253 21.97 -16.78 -7.11
C LYS A 253 21.08 -17.89 -7.67
N VAL A 254 19.85 -17.55 -8.01
CA VAL A 254 18.92 -18.45 -8.69
C VAL A 254 18.80 -17.99 -10.13
N ALA A 255 19.33 -18.79 -11.07
CA ALA A 255 19.19 -18.51 -12.49
C ALA A 255 17.75 -18.76 -12.93
N LEU A 256 17.16 -17.78 -13.62
CA LEU A 256 15.82 -17.88 -14.20
C LEU A 256 15.89 -18.07 -15.71
N THR A 257 16.85 -17.39 -16.35
CA THR A 257 17.23 -17.54 -17.75
C THR A 257 18.76 -17.46 -17.84
N PRO A 258 19.39 -17.73 -19.01
CA PRO A 258 20.84 -17.59 -19.17
C PRO A 258 21.38 -16.18 -18.84
N THR A 259 20.54 -15.15 -18.96
CA THR A 259 20.93 -13.74 -18.76
C THR A 259 20.35 -13.11 -17.49
N LEU A 260 19.40 -13.79 -16.82
CA LEU A 260 18.66 -13.24 -15.69
C LEU A 260 18.73 -14.16 -14.47
N ALA A 261 19.18 -13.60 -13.34
CA ALA A 261 19.28 -14.31 -12.08
C ALA A 261 18.78 -13.46 -10.90
N CYS A 262 18.08 -14.11 -9.97
CA CYS A 262 17.63 -13.51 -8.72
C CYS A 262 18.67 -13.70 -7.61
N SER A 263 18.85 -12.67 -6.78
CA SER A 263 19.61 -12.77 -5.53
C SER A 263 18.70 -13.25 -4.41
N VAL A 264 19.05 -14.33 -3.75
CA VAL A 264 18.21 -14.95 -2.70
C VAL A 264 19.03 -15.15 -1.43
N PHE A 265 18.41 -14.86 -0.28
CA PHE A 265 18.90 -15.28 1.02
C PHE A 265 17.84 -16.10 1.75
N TYR A 266 18.31 -17.12 2.45
CA TYR A 266 17.49 -17.87 3.40
C TYR A 266 17.73 -17.33 4.80
N TRP A 267 16.71 -17.29 5.64
CA TRP A 267 16.83 -16.82 7.02
C TRP A 267 16.17 -17.79 8.00
N SER A 268 16.71 -17.85 9.21
CA SER A 268 16.26 -18.76 10.25
C SER A 268 14.96 -18.26 10.86
N ASN A 269 13.86 -18.97 10.61
CA ASN A 269 12.56 -18.64 11.20
C ASN A 269 12.63 -18.55 12.74
N LEU A 270 13.32 -19.49 13.39
CA LEU A 270 13.44 -19.50 14.86
C LEU A 270 14.24 -18.32 15.40
N ASN A 271 15.52 -18.24 15.06
CA ASN A 271 16.43 -17.27 15.69
C ASN A 271 16.13 -15.82 15.33
N VAL A 272 15.63 -15.54 14.11
CA VAL A 272 15.25 -14.17 13.74
C VAL A 272 13.99 -13.73 14.49
N LYS A 273 12.97 -14.58 14.61
CA LYS A 273 11.79 -14.28 15.42
C LYS A 273 12.12 -14.14 16.91
N ASP A 274 13.07 -14.93 17.43
CA ASP A 274 13.62 -14.76 18.78
C ASP A 274 14.35 -13.41 18.95
N VAL A 275 15.05 -12.91 17.93
CA VAL A 275 15.64 -11.55 17.95
C VAL A 275 14.54 -10.49 17.96
N LEU A 276 13.56 -10.58 17.06
CA LEU A 276 12.44 -9.62 16.99
C LEU A 276 11.69 -9.55 18.32
N ALA A 277 11.39 -10.71 18.94
CA ALA A 277 10.72 -10.77 20.23
C ALA A 277 11.50 -10.03 21.33
N ARG A 278 12.83 -10.17 21.37
CA ARG A 278 13.69 -9.45 22.32
C ARG A 278 13.73 -7.94 22.09
N LEU A 279 13.77 -7.52 20.83
CA LEU A 279 13.76 -6.08 20.50
C LEU A 279 12.42 -5.44 20.89
N ARG A 280 11.31 -6.18 20.74
CA ARG A 280 9.95 -5.74 21.13
C ARG A 280 9.72 -5.75 22.64
N SER A 281 10.42 -6.58 23.40
CA SER A 281 10.29 -6.63 24.86
C SER A 281 11.06 -5.54 25.60
N GLY A 282 11.84 -4.71 24.89
CA GLY A 282 12.59 -3.59 25.48
C GLY A 282 13.64 -4.01 26.51
N SER A 283 14.18 -5.24 26.39
CA SER A 283 15.01 -5.88 27.43
C SER A 283 16.46 -5.38 27.51
N GLY A 284 16.69 -4.10 27.23
CA GLY A 284 18.00 -3.45 27.13
C GLY A 284 18.63 -3.57 25.74
N GLY A 285 19.06 -2.45 25.16
CA GLY A 285 19.58 -2.33 23.79
C GLY A 285 18.63 -1.58 22.84
N PRO A 286 18.83 -1.68 21.51
CA PRO A 286 17.93 -1.07 20.52
C PRO A 286 16.49 -1.57 20.71
N THR A 287 15.53 -0.66 20.75
CA THR A 287 14.11 -0.98 20.94
C THR A 287 13.39 -1.02 19.60
N TRP A 288 12.51 -2.00 19.41
CA TRP A 288 11.62 -2.05 18.25
C TRP A 288 10.36 -1.23 18.52
N GLU A 289 10.27 -0.05 17.92
CA GLU A 289 9.13 0.84 18.10
C GLU A 289 8.05 0.60 17.03
N VAL A 290 6.79 0.79 17.42
CA VAL A 290 5.65 0.78 16.52
C VAL A 290 5.05 2.18 16.49
N ALA A 291 4.70 2.67 15.31
CA ALA A 291 4.09 3.99 15.15
C ALA A 291 2.80 4.11 15.97
N GLY A 292 2.58 5.26 16.64
CA GLY A 292 1.41 5.48 17.50
C GLY A 292 0.06 5.44 16.76
N ASN A 293 0.07 5.54 15.43
CA ASN A 293 -1.10 5.43 14.55
C ASN A 293 -1.20 4.08 13.83
N ALA A 294 -0.43 3.07 14.25
CA ALA A 294 -0.50 1.73 13.65
C ALA A 294 -1.92 1.15 13.74
N SER A 295 -2.37 0.50 12.66
CA SER A 295 -3.73 -0.02 12.58
C SER A 295 -3.96 -1.19 13.55
N PRO A 296 -5.20 -1.41 14.03
CA PRO A 296 -5.52 -2.58 14.85
C PRO A 296 -5.21 -3.92 14.17
N ASP A 297 -5.40 -4.00 12.84
CA ASP A 297 -5.05 -5.19 12.05
C ASP A 297 -3.54 -5.47 12.10
N TYR A 298 -2.72 -4.45 11.89
CA TYR A 298 -1.26 -4.58 11.99
C TYR A 298 -0.84 -5.11 13.37
N LEU A 299 -1.34 -4.50 14.44
CA LEU A 299 -1.03 -4.90 15.81
C LEU A 299 -1.46 -6.35 16.10
N GLN A 300 -2.66 -6.74 15.66
CA GLN A 300 -3.15 -8.12 15.83
C GLN A 300 -2.29 -9.14 15.09
N GLN A 301 -1.81 -8.81 13.88
CA GLN A 301 -0.93 -9.68 13.13
C GLN A 301 0.46 -9.82 13.79
N LEU A 302 0.97 -8.80 14.49
CA LEU A 302 2.22 -8.92 15.25
C LEU A 302 2.12 -9.88 16.47
N GLU A 303 0.91 -10.23 16.88
CA GLU A 303 0.60 -11.18 17.96
C GLU A 303 0.00 -12.49 17.42
N SER A 304 0.17 -12.74 16.11
CA SER A 304 -0.41 -13.90 15.43
C SER A 304 0.37 -15.19 15.65
N GLU A 305 1.59 -15.13 16.19
CA GLU A 305 2.44 -16.28 16.45
C GLU A 305 2.91 -16.33 17.90
N ARG A 306 3.17 -17.56 18.38
CA ARG A 306 3.75 -17.80 19.70
C ARG A 306 4.92 -18.77 19.62
N ARG A 307 5.90 -18.54 20.47
CA ARG A 307 7.03 -19.46 20.67
C ARG A 307 6.59 -20.66 21.51
N VAL A 308 6.74 -21.86 20.99
CA VAL A 308 6.38 -23.11 21.67
C VAL A 308 7.52 -24.12 21.64
N LYS A 309 7.56 -25.01 22.64
CA LYS A 309 8.42 -26.21 22.63
C LYS A 309 7.56 -27.40 22.23
N LYS A 310 7.89 -28.07 21.12
CA LYS A 310 7.26 -29.34 20.71
C LYS A 310 8.32 -30.43 20.68
N ALA A 311 8.05 -31.55 21.35
CA ALA A 311 9.06 -32.54 21.73
C ALA A 311 10.25 -31.81 22.39
N ASP A 312 11.39 -31.68 21.69
CA ASP A 312 12.59 -30.99 22.17
C ASP A 312 13.06 -29.83 21.30
N LYS A 313 12.22 -29.33 20.40
CA LYS A 313 12.56 -28.20 19.52
C LYS A 313 11.68 -27.00 19.83
N TYR A 314 12.32 -25.83 19.89
CA TYR A 314 11.61 -24.56 19.90
C TYR A 314 11.24 -24.15 18.47
N LEU A 315 10.01 -23.67 18.30
CA LEU A 315 9.54 -23.10 17.04
C LEU A 315 8.53 -21.98 17.33
N TRP A 316 8.34 -21.10 16.36
CA TRP A 316 7.24 -20.16 16.34
C TRP A 316 6.09 -20.78 15.55
N GLU A 317 4.91 -20.83 16.17
CA GLU A 317 3.71 -21.35 15.54
C GLU A 317 2.62 -20.28 15.45
N ARG A 318 1.88 -20.30 14.35
CA ARG A 318 0.71 -19.44 14.16
C ARG A 318 -0.43 -19.85 15.09
N ILE A 319 -1.04 -18.85 15.72
CA ILE A 319 -2.18 -19.01 16.63
C ILE A 319 -3.44 -19.14 15.78
N GLY A 320 -3.89 -20.37 15.57
CA GLY A 320 -5.10 -20.68 14.81
C GLY A 320 -5.01 -20.20 13.35
N LYS A 321 -6.02 -19.45 12.92
CA LYS A 321 -6.14 -18.90 11.56
C LYS A 321 -5.79 -17.41 11.46
N ARG A 322 -5.17 -16.82 12.49
CA ARG A 322 -4.76 -15.40 12.45
C ARG A 322 -3.77 -15.17 11.30
N ALA A 323 -3.92 -14.07 10.56
CA ALA A 323 -2.93 -13.67 9.57
C ALA A 323 -1.62 -13.25 10.26
N ASN A 324 -0.48 -13.55 9.65
CA ASN A 324 0.86 -13.28 10.20
C ASN A 324 1.76 -12.52 9.23
N HIS A 325 1.21 -11.99 8.14
CA HIS A 325 1.97 -11.38 7.04
C HIS A 325 2.82 -10.20 7.51
N TYR A 326 2.27 -9.32 8.36
CA TYR A 326 3.05 -8.22 8.94
C TYR A 326 4.14 -8.72 9.90
N PHE A 327 3.88 -9.78 10.67
CA PHE A 327 4.90 -10.33 11.58
C PHE A 327 6.09 -10.93 10.82
N ASP A 328 5.84 -11.64 9.71
CA ASP A 328 6.90 -12.13 8.83
C ASP A 328 7.66 -10.97 8.16
N CYS A 329 6.97 -9.89 7.79
CA CYS A 329 7.60 -8.67 7.27
C CYS A 329 8.56 -8.01 8.28
N GLU A 330 8.16 -7.89 9.55
CA GLU A 330 9.03 -7.38 10.62
C GLU A 330 10.25 -8.29 10.84
N ALA A 331 10.07 -9.61 10.80
CA ALA A 331 11.16 -10.57 10.90
C ALA A 331 12.16 -10.43 9.72
N MET A 332 11.67 -10.12 8.52
CA MET A 332 12.53 -9.82 7.37
C MET A 332 13.32 -8.52 7.55
N GLN A 333 12.74 -7.49 8.17
CA GLN A 333 13.48 -6.26 8.50
C GLN A 333 14.62 -6.55 9.49
N VAL A 334 14.36 -7.36 10.52
CA VAL A 334 15.41 -7.84 11.45
C VAL A 334 16.48 -8.63 10.70
N THR A 335 16.09 -9.47 9.74
CA THR A 335 17.02 -10.20 8.87
C THR A 335 17.94 -9.26 8.09
N ALA A 336 17.37 -8.23 7.45
CA ALA A 336 18.15 -7.23 6.72
C ALA A 336 19.10 -6.46 7.65
N ALA A 337 18.64 -6.07 8.84
CA ALA A 337 19.47 -5.41 9.84
C ALA A 337 20.64 -6.30 10.34
N LEU A 338 20.43 -7.61 10.50
CA LEU A 338 21.48 -8.59 10.79
C LEU A 338 22.47 -8.76 9.62
N MET A 339 22.01 -8.66 8.38
CA MET A 339 22.86 -8.69 7.18
C MET A 339 23.77 -7.45 7.10
N LEU A 340 23.19 -6.29 7.39
CA LEU A 340 23.87 -4.99 7.40
C LEU A 340 24.69 -4.73 8.67
N LYS A 341 24.71 -5.67 9.61
CA LYS A 341 25.44 -5.55 10.89
C LYS A 341 24.97 -4.38 11.76
N LEU A 342 23.72 -3.97 11.59
CA LEU A 342 23.04 -3.02 12.48
C LEU A 342 22.61 -3.70 13.78
N LEU A 343 22.39 -5.02 13.73
CA LEU A 343 22.05 -5.85 14.88
C LEU A 343 23.04 -7.02 15.02
N GLY A 344 23.31 -7.38 16.26
CA GLY A 344 24.14 -8.53 16.64
C GLY A 344 25.64 -8.31 16.49
N GLY A 345 26.42 -8.83 17.44
CA GLY A 345 27.88 -8.96 17.34
C GLY A 345 28.27 -10.35 16.81
N ASP A 346 29.38 -10.45 16.08
CA ASP A 346 29.98 -11.75 15.81
C ASP A 346 30.55 -12.27 17.15
N ARG A 347 29.90 -13.23 17.82
CA ARG A 347 30.47 -13.88 19.00
C ARG A 347 31.74 -14.62 18.57
N GLU A 348 32.88 -14.26 19.15
CA GLU A 348 34.07 -15.11 19.10
C GLU A 348 33.77 -16.33 19.97
N THR A 349 33.64 -17.50 19.35
CA THR A 349 33.65 -18.76 20.11
C THR A 349 35.09 -19.02 20.52
N GLY A 350 35.41 -18.68 21.76
CA GLY A 350 36.73 -18.90 22.36
C GLY A 350 36.82 -18.27 23.75
N GLU A 351 35.99 -18.75 24.67
CA GLU A 351 36.26 -18.97 26.11
C GLU A 351 34.94 -19.36 26.78
N GLU A 352 35.00 -20.39 27.62
CA GLU A 352 33.88 -21.10 28.27
C GLU A 352 33.04 -20.23 29.20
#